data_AF-A0A5C6DVU3-F1
#
_entry.id   AF-A0A5C6DVU3-F1
#
_cell.length_a   1.000
_cell.length_b   1.000
_cell.length_c   1.000
_cell.angle_alpha   90.00
_cell.angle_beta   90.00
_cell.angle_gamma   90.00
#
_symmetry.space_group_name_H-M   'P 1'
#
loop_
_entity.id
_entity.type
_entity.pdbx_description
1 polymer ?
#
loop_
_entity_poly.entity_id
_entity_poly.type
_entity_poly.pdbx_seq_one_letter_code
_entity_poly.pdbx_strand_id
1 'polypeptide(L)'
;MSFRVPLLVFCLTVCLPSLSASAQDASPIRALLEEQKTRDTSIDSVDRMRDSQSDAIKNQKAAWGHWGHLPNRYSTWVNHSNRLIPMYTFGITLDSLREEDSIYADAKRLETLYGSIPSHTLDPSATHFDQTDVYRLQKMAADAGKQQIIVMVFDGMDWPTTRAAAVYQSGRVGYDSGRGTGLLFQDYLGATTDFGEFVTSPRLDGSKFDVNSQVLLSGPKNATGGYDVNRGGRYPWREQSQRDYLIGLDRERPHTVTDSAASATSLFSGIKTYNGAINVAADGTQVLPIARTLQQKGYRIGVVSSVPVSHATPAATYANNVTRADYQDLARDLLGLASVSHRDESLRGVDVLIGSGWGEGTGKDNAQGDNFAQGNKYLHEQDLRRVDIKNGGSYVVAQRREGECGKDSILRAAKRAVDQDARFVGFYGTKGGHLPFQTADGQFNPTFDIKGTETYSEADIHENPTLADMTEAALTVLEKSPQGFWLMIEAGDVDWANHANNLDSSIGAVLSGDAAFKRVVEWTERNNAWDETAIIVTADHGHFLVIDDAEVIASAGRAE
;
A
#
# COMPACT_ATOMS: atom_id res chain seq x y z
N MET A 1 -79.90 29.08 0.81
CA MET A 1 -79.44 30.17 1.72
C MET A 1 -78.21 29.61 2.44
N SER A 2 -76.95 29.83 2.04
CA SER A 2 -76.21 31.08 1.71
C SER A 2 -76.47 32.13 2.79
N PHE A 3 -75.49 32.61 3.57
CA PHE A 3 -74.13 33.03 3.17
C PHE A 3 -73.07 32.83 4.27
N ARG A 4 -71.86 32.47 3.81
CA ARG A 4 -70.56 32.77 4.44
C ARG A 4 -70.21 34.24 4.18
N VAL A 5 -69.61 34.93 5.14
CA VAL A 5 -68.86 36.19 4.96
C VAL A 5 -67.68 36.22 5.97
N PRO A 6 -66.52 36.80 5.63
CA PRO A 6 -65.20 36.23 5.91
C PRO A 6 -64.35 37.04 6.90
N LEU A 7 -63.24 36.45 7.32
CA LEU A 7 -62.15 37.14 8.03
C LEU A 7 -61.16 37.69 6.99
N LEU A 8 -61.00 39.01 6.98
CA LEU A 8 -60.05 39.75 6.13
C LEU A 8 -58.61 39.51 6.64
N VAL A 9 -57.73 39.03 5.77
CA VAL A 9 -56.27 39.04 5.96
C VAL A 9 -55.71 40.24 5.20
N PHE A 10 -55.00 41.12 5.91
CA PHE A 10 -54.29 42.25 5.31
C PHE A 10 -52.97 41.75 4.69
N CYS A 11 -52.85 41.90 3.37
CA CYS A 11 -51.62 41.70 2.63
C CYS A 11 -50.70 42.90 2.85
N LEU A 12 -49.52 42.70 3.44
CA LEU A 12 -48.40 43.63 3.32
C LEU A 12 -47.39 43.00 2.35
N THR A 13 -47.35 43.55 1.15
CA THR A 13 -46.42 43.18 0.08
C THR A 13 -45.04 43.75 0.43
N VAL A 14 -44.13 42.89 0.88
CA VAL A 14 -42.69 43.19 0.88
C VAL A 14 -42.09 42.43 -0.31
N CYS A 15 -41.67 43.18 -1.32
CA CYS A 15 -40.83 42.66 -2.41
C CYS A 15 -39.52 42.14 -1.80
N LEU A 16 -39.33 40.82 -1.79
CA LEU A 16 -38.03 40.19 -1.63
C LEU A 16 -37.49 39.83 -3.03
N PRO A 17 -36.25 40.19 -3.36
CA PRO A 17 -35.66 39.80 -4.64
C PRO A 17 -35.44 38.29 -4.65
N SER A 18 -35.79 37.67 -5.77
CA SER A 18 -35.48 36.29 -6.11
C SER A 18 -33.97 36.08 -6.13
N LEU A 19 -33.43 35.45 -5.09
CA LEU A 19 -32.09 34.89 -5.09
C LEU A 19 -32.15 33.54 -5.82
N SER A 20 -31.75 33.56 -7.09
CA SER A 20 -31.29 32.37 -7.79
C SER A 20 -30.09 31.81 -7.02
N ALA A 21 -30.24 30.61 -6.46
CA ALA A 21 -29.11 29.87 -5.90
C ALA A 21 -28.20 29.42 -7.06
N SER A 22 -27.18 30.23 -7.36
CA SER A 22 -26.02 29.76 -8.11
C SER A 22 -25.21 28.86 -7.18
N ALA A 23 -25.17 27.57 -7.48
CA ALA A 23 -24.22 26.64 -6.87
C ALA A 23 -22.79 27.07 -7.24
N GLN A 24 -22.16 27.84 -6.35
CA GLN A 24 -20.74 28.16 -6.36
C GLN A 24 -20.22 28.08 -4.92
N ASP A 25 -20.28 26.88 -4.33
CA ASP A 25 -19.25 26.49 -3.37
C ASP A 25 -18.30 25.58 -4.14
N ALA A 26 -17.17 26.16 -4.56
CA ALA A 26 -16.10 25.38 -5.15
C ALA A 26 -15.48 24.54 -4.02
N SER A 27 -15.68 23.21 -4.10
CA SER A 27 -14.96 22.25 -3.25
C SER A 27 -13.44 22.55 -3.29
N PRO A 28 -12.71 22.43 -2.17
CA PRO A 28 -11.24 22.59 -2.11
C PRO A 28 -10.50 21.75 -3.17
N ILE A 29 -11.11 20.65 -3.59
CA ILE A 29 -10.63 19.76 -4.65
C ILE A 29 -10.56 20.50 -5.99
N ARG A 30 -11.51 21.40 -6.29
CA ARG A 30 -11.57 22.09 -7.59
C ARG A 30 -10.39 23.03 -7.80
N ALA A 31 -9.91 23.67 -6.73
CA ALA A 31 -8.71 24.53 -6.78
C ALA A 31 -7.43 23.70 -6.98
N LEU A 32 -7.29 22.57 -6.29
CA LEU A 32 -6.16 21.63 -6.47
C LEU A 32 -6.20 20.91 -7.84
N LEU A 33 -7.40 20.65 -8.38
CA LEU A 33 -7.59 20.01 -9.69
C LEU A 33 -7.32 20.93 -10.88
N GLU A 34 -7.51 22.25 -10.73
CA GLU A 34 -7.19 23.21 -11.80
C GLU A 34 -5.67 23.37 -11.99
N GLU A 35 -4.86 23.20 -10.93
CA GLU A 35 -3.39 23.11 -11.05
C GLU A 35 -2.92 21.81 -11.73
N GLN A 36 -3.67 20.71 -11.62
CA GLN A 36 -3.31 19.42 -12.23
C GLN A 36 -3.78 19.26 -13.70
N LYS A 37 -4.70 20.09 -14.19
CA LYS A 37 -5.36 19.91 -15.50
C LYS A 37 -4.61 20.44 -16.71
N THR A 38 -3.47 21.10 -16.53
CA THR A 38 -2.67 21.66 -17.64
C THR A 38 -1.39 20.86 -17.86
N ARG A 39 -1.50 19.57 -18.20
CA ARG A 39 -0.40 18.76 -18.73
C ARG A 39 -0.93 17.77 -19.76
N ASP A 40 -1.35 18.29 -20.90
CA ASP A 40 -1.60 17.48 -22.09
C ASP A 40 -1.27 18.33 -23.32
N THR A 41 -0.05 18.18 -23.85
CA THR A 41 0.28 18.33 -25.28
C THR A 41 1.69 17.80 -25.55
N SER A 42 1.78 16.97 -26.60
CA SER A 42 2.96 16.38 -27.20
C SER A 42 4.04 17.38 -27.65
N ILE A 43 5.01 17.63 -26.78
CA ILE A 43 6.35 18.10 -27.14
C ILE A 43 7.29 16.99 -26.66
N ASP A 44 8.35 16.68 -27.41
CA ASP A 44 9.48 15.87 -26.91
C ASP A 44 10.06 16.57 -25.66
N SER A 45 9.39 16.43 -24.53
CA SER A 45 9.87 16.93 -23.24
C SER A 45 11.03 16.03 -22.86
N VAL A 46 12.20 16.64 -22.70
CA VAL A 46 13.37 15.93 -22.18
C VAL A 46 13.01 15.35 -20.83
N ASP A 47 12.95 14.01 -20.73
CA ASP A 47 12.74 13.31 -19.48
C ASP A 47 14.04 13.34 -18.66
N ARG A 48 14.21 14.45 -17.94
CA ARG A 48 15.42 14.75 -17.17
C ARG A 48 15.66 13.75 -16.04
N MET A 49 14.61 13.21 -15.44
CA MET A 49 14.75 12.28 -14.32
C MET A 49 15.23 10.93 -14.83
N ARG A 50 14.63 10.43 -15.91
CA ARG A 50 15.09 9.21 -16.58
C ARG A 50 16.49 9.32 -17.15
N ASP A 51 16.84 10.45 -17.76
CA ASP A 51 18.20 10.72 -18.24
C ASP A 51 19.21 10.74 -17.08
N SER A 52 18.89 11.46 -16.00
CA SER A 52 19.71 11.50 -14.80
C SER A 52 19.88 10.13 -14.14
N GLN A 53 18.82 9.32 -14.10
CA GLN A 53 18.85 7.94 -13.62
C GLN A 53 19.73 7.05 -14.51
N SER A 54 19.60 7.17 -15.83
CA SER A 54 20.43 6.44 -16.79
C SER A 54 21.92 6.75 -16.62
N ASP A 55 22.25 8.03 -16.44
CA ASP A 55 23.62 8.48 -16.20
C ASP A 55 24.13 8.01 -14.84
N ALA A 56 23.28 7.97 -13.82
CA ALA A 56 23.64 7.46 -12.51
C ALA A 56 24.10 6.01 -12.55
N ILE A 57 23.37 5.16 -13.26
CA ILE A 57 23.72 3.73 -13.40
C ILE A 57 24.97 3.56 -14.25
N LYS A 58 25.11 4.27 -15.38
CA LYS A 58 26.32 4.18 -16.24
C LYS A 58 27.58 4.59 -15.49
N ASN A 59 27.50 5.68 -14.75
CA ASN A 59 28.66 6.29 -14.10
C ASN A 59 28.87 5.79 -12.67
N GLN A 60 27.95 4.98 -12.14
CA GLN A 60 27.93 4.54 -10.74
C GLN A 60 28.05 5.73 -9.77
N LYS A 61 27.38 6.85 -10.12
CA LYS A 61 27.32 8.09 -9.34
C LYS A 61 26.12 8.94 -9.77
N ALA A 62 25.30 9.37 -8.82
CA ALA A 62 24.20 10.32 -9.05
C ALA A 62 24.52 11.68 -8.44
N ALA A 63 23.92 12.74 -8.99
CA ALA A 63 23.98 14.09 -8.42
C ALA A 63 22.92 14.32 -7.34
N TRP A 64 21.80 13.61 -7.42
CA TRP A 64 20.66 13.75 -6.50
C TRP A 64 20.79 12.94 -5.21
N GLY A 65 21.60 11.86 -5.18
CA GLY A 65 21.63 10.94 -4.04
C GLY A 65 22.30 9.59 -4.30
N HIS A 66 22.11 8.66 -3.35
CA HIS A 66 22.63 7.29 -3.38
C HIS A 66 21.80 6.34 -2.50
N TRP A 67 22.02 5.02 -2.62
CA TRP A 67 21.49 4.02 -1.68
C TRP A 67 22.58 3.46 -0.77
N GLY A 68 22.27 3.35 0.51
CA GLY A 68 23.19 2.77 1.50
C GLY A 68 23.93 3.79 2.36
N HIS A 69 24.96 3.32 3.06
CA HIS A 69 25.67 4.06 4.12
C HIS A 69 26.99 4.71 3.63
N LEU A 70 27.34 4.58 2.35
CA LEU A 70 28.59 5.14 1.80
C LEU A 70 28.28 6.23 0.76
N PRO A 71 28.38 7.53 1.12
CA PRO A 71 28.01 8.64 0.23
C PRO A 71 28.93 8.81 -0.99
N ASN A 72 30.07 8.11 -1.03
CA ASN A 72 30.98 8.10 -2.16
C ASN A 72 30.70 6.99 -3.18
N ARG A 73 29.62 6.21 -2.99
CA ARG A 73 29.19 5.15 -3.89
C ARG A 73 27.71 5.34 -4.22
N TYR A 74 27.35 5.22 -5.49
CA TYR A 74 25.96 5.30 -5.92
C TYR A 74 25.04 4.31 -5.23
N SER A 75 25.52 3.09 -5.03
CA SER A 75 24.80 2.10 -4.24
C SER A 75 25.75 1.21 -3.46
N THR A 76 25.38 0.98 -2.21
CA THR A 76 25.93 -0.08 -1.35
C THR A 76 24.85 -0.96 -0.74
N TRP A 77 23.60 -0.71 -1.12
CA TRP A 77 22.43 -1.37 -0.58
C TRP A 77 21.35 -1.49 -1.65
N VAL A 78 20.66 -2.62 -1.65
CA VAL A 78 19.65 -3.01 -2.65
C VAL A 78 18.49 -3.73 -1.97
N ASN A 79 18.31 -3.53 -0.67
CA ASN A 79 17.39 -4.31 0.15
C ASN A 79 16.69 -3.40 1.16
N HIS A 80 15.81 -3.97 1.98
CA HIS A 80 15.03 -3.21 2.93
C HIS A 80 15.91 -2.56 3.99
N SER A 81 15.33 -1.64 4.74
CA SER A 81 15.96 -0.99 5.88
C SER A 81 14.98 -0.85 7.03
N ASN A 82 15.52 -0.83 8.24
CA ASN A 82 14.77 -0.60 9.48
C ASN A 82 14.57 0.90 9.76
N ARG A 83 14.51 1.74 8.71
CA ARG A 83 14.24 3.17 8.86
C ARG A 83 12.80 3.36 9.34
N LEU A 84 12.56 4.35 10.19
CA LEU A 84 11.20 4.75 10.56
C LEU A 84 10.43 5.15 9.30
N ILE A 85 9.21 4.65 9.17
CA ILE A 85 8.34 4.95 8.03
C ILE A 85 7.28 5.99 8.43
N PRO A 86 6.91 6.90 7.51
CA PRO A 86 5.83 7.83 7.75
C PRO A 86 4.48 7.12 7.70
N MET A 87 3.54 7.61 8.50
CA MET A 87 2.12 7.26 8.40
C MET A 87 1.25 8.51 8.44
N TYR A 88 0.24 8.55 7.59
CA TYR A 88 -0.76 9.59 7.49
C TYR A 88 -2.14 9.00 7.76
N THR A 89 -2.98 9.69 8.51
CA THR A 89 -4.38 9.26 8.74
C THR A 89 -5.36 10.31 8.27
N PHE A 90 -6.57 9.89 7.90
CA PHE A 90 -7.68 10.77 7.54
C PHE A 90 -8.99 10.23 8.11
N GLY A 91 -9.83 11.11 8.65
CA GLY A 91 -11.06 10.76 9.36
C GLY A 91 -10.85 10.19 10.77
N ILE A 92 -9.59 10.00 11.18
CA ILE A 92 -9.13 9.57 12.51
C ILE A 92 -7.79 10.25 12.86
N THR A 93 -7.43 10.28 14.14
CA THR A 93 -6.13 10.79 14.64
C THR A 93 -5.34 9.71 15.37
N LEU A 94 -4.10 10.03 15.75
CA LEU A 94 -3.22 9.17 16.56
C LEU A 94 -3.32 9.48 18.05
N ASP A 95 -4.23 10.35 18.47
CA ASP A 95 -4.28 10.87 19.85
C ASP A 95 -4.45 9.75 20.87
N SER A 96 -5.34 8.80 20.61
CA SER A 96 -5.52 7.63 21.49
C SER A 96 -4.27 6.76 21.60
N LEU A 97 -3.42 6.69 20.57
CA LEU A 97 -2.13 6.00 20.69
C LEU A 97 -1.12 6.83 21.47
N ARG A 98 -1.12 8.17 21.30
CA ARG A 98 -0.22 9.08 22.05
C ARG A 98 -0.56 9.11 23.54
N GLU A 99 -1.84 9.01 23.90
CA GLU A 99 -2.30 8.96 25.29
C GLU A 99 -1.79 7.72 26.05
N GLU A 100 -1.47 6.65 25.34
CA GLU A 100 -0.92 5.42 25.91
C GLU A 100 0.61 5.39 25.96
N ASP A 101 1.28 6.43 25.44
CA ASP A 101 2.71 6.46 25.12
C ASP A 101 3.17 5.37 24.14
N SER A 102 4.37 5.57 23.58
CA SER A 102 5.01 4.60 22.70
C SER A 102 5.20 3.25 23.38
N ILE A 103 4.97 2.15 22.64
CA ILE A 103 5.32 0.82 23.12
C ILE A 103 6.82 0.68 23.44
N TYR A 104 7.67 1.46 22.78
CA TYR A 104 9.11 1.48 23.03
C TYR A 104 9.49 2.24 24.31
N ALA A 105 8.55 2.95 24.94
CA ALA A 105 8.74 3.57 26.25
C ALA A 105 8.37 2.65 27.42
N ASP A 106 7.72 1.50 27.16
CA ASP A 106 7.23 0.58 28.18
C ASP A 106 7.87 -0.81 28.05
N ALA A 107 8.70 -1.16 29.03
CA ALA A 107 9.43 -2.44 29.07
C ALA A 107 8.51 -3.67 29.01
N LYS A 108 7.35 -3.63 29.67
CA LYS A 108 6.42 -4.76 29.76
C LYS A 108 5.64 -4.92 28.46
N ARG A 109 5.19 -3.83 27.85
CA ARG A 109 4.51 -3.88 26.53
C ARG A 109 5.48 -4.36 25.46
N LEU A 110 6.74 -3.90 25.49
CA LEU A 110 7.77 -4.33 24.55
C LEU A 110 8.16 -5.81 24.73
N GLU A 111 8.29 -6.28 25.98
CA GLU A 111 8.49 -7.70 26.28
C GLU A 111 7.30 -8.55 25.80
N THR A 112 6.07 -8.06 25.95
CA THR A 112 4.87 -8.75 25.46
C THR A 112 4.87 -8.86 23.93
N LEU A 113 5.25 -7.78 23.24
CA LEU A 113 5.25 -7.72 21.77
C LEU A 113 6.31 -8.63 21.14
N TYR A 114 7.52 -8.64 21.70
CA TYR A 114 8.67 -9.38 21.13
C TYR A 114 8.96 -10.71 21.85
N GLY A 115 8.26 -11.01 22.94
CA GLY A 115 8.52 -12.13 23.87
C GLY A 115 9.79 -11.99 24.72
N SER A 116 10.53 -10.91 24.51
CA SER A 116 11.71 -10.47 25.26
C SER A 116 11.95 -9.01 24.88
N ILE A 117 12.54 -8.20 25.76
CA ILE A 117 12.93 -6.83 25.38
C ILE A 117 14.09 -6.89 24.38
N PRO A 118 13.92 -6.44 23.13
CA PRO A 118 15.03 -6.43 22.18
C PRO A 118 16.14 -5.49 22.65
N SER A 119 17.39 -5.84 22.32
CA SER A 119 18.55 -5.15 22.88
C SER A 119 18.60 -3.68 22.46
N HIS A 120 18.67 -2.76 23.44
CA HIS A 120 18.77 -1.30 23.24
C HIS A 120 17.57 -0.62 22.56
N THR A 121 16.38 -1.21 22.62
CA THR A 121 15.18 -0.65 22.00
C THR A 121 14.22 0.02 22.98
N LEU A 122 14.35 -0.26 24.29
CA LEU A 122 13.63 0.47 25.32
C LEU A 122 14.16 1.91 25.43
N ASP A 123 13.33 2.88 25.09
CA ASP A 123 13.59 4.32 25.22
C ASP A 123 12.38 4.99 25.90
N PRO A 124 12.47 5.38 27.19
CA PRO A 124 11.41 6.10 27.90
C PRO A 124 11.00 7.45 27.28
N SER A 125 11.77 7.94 26.31
CA SER A 125 11.46 9.16 25.56
C SER A 125 10.96 8.89 24.13
N ALA A 126 10.64 7.64 23.79
CA ALA A 126 10.18 7.26 22.46
C ALA A 126 8.84 7.93 22.13
N THR A 127 8.77 8.52 20.93
CA THR A 127 7.55 9.14 20.39
C THR A 127 7.05 8.46 19.12
N HIS A 128 7.82 7.51 18.58
CA HIS A 128 7.44 6.69 17.44
C HIS A 128 6.55 5.53 17.89
N PHE A 129 5.78 5.00 16.96
CA PHE A 129 4.88 3.86 17.17
C PHE A 129 5.49 2.59 16.60
N ASP A 130 4.81 1.46 16.78
CA ASP A 130 5.14 0.21 16.10
C ASP A 130 4.10 -0.09 15.02
N GLN A 131 4.47 -0.78 13.93
CA GLN A 131 3.49 -1.21 12.90
C GLN A 131 2.29 -1.98 13.45
N THR A 132 2.41 -2.67 14.59
CA THR A 132 1.26 -3.31 15.25
C THR A 132 0.24 -2.31 15.76
N ASP A 133 0.59 -1.03 15.97
CA ASP A 133 -0.38 0.03 16.25
C ASP A 133 -1.24 0.37 15.03
N VAL A 134 -0.80 0.07 13.80
CA VAL A 134 -1.65 0.21 12.59
C VAL A 134 -2.82 -0.79 12.61
N TYR A 135 -2.58 -2.02 13.05
CA TYR A 135 -3.65 -2.98 13.33
C TYR A 135 -4.62 -2.44 14.38
N ARG A 136 -4.07 -1.84 15.45
CA ARG A 136 -4.89 -1.29 16.54
C ARG A 136 -5.76 -0.12 16.07
N LEU A 137 -5.23 0.78 15.23
CA LEU A 137 -6.00 1.89 14.66
C LEU A 137 -7.17 1.41 13.81
N GLN A 138 -6.96 0.39 12.97
CA GLN A 138 -8.05 -0.20 12.18
C GLN A 138 -9.13 -0.78 13.09
N LYS A 139 -8.72 -1.50 14.16
CA LYS A 139 -9.67 -2.04 15.14
C LYS A 139 -10.43 -0.93 15.88
N MET A 140 -9.73 0.12 16.33
CA MET A 140 -10.33 1.27 17.01
C MET A 140 -11.30 2.03 16.11
N ALA A 141 -10.97 2.20 14.82
CA ALA A 141 -11.88 2.77 13.85
C ALA A 141 -13.17 1.94 13.72
N ALA A 142 -13.04 0.61 13.58
CA ALA A 142 -14.19 -0.29 13.51
C ALA A 142 -15.03 -0.27 14.79
N ASP A 143 -14.39 -0.28 15.96
CA ASP A 143 -15.07 -0.25 17.26
C ASP A 143 -15.73 1.11 17.53
N ALA A 144 -15.21 2.20 16.94
CA ALA A 144 -15.83 3.52 16.91
C ALA A 144 -16.97 3.64 15.86
N GLY A 145 -17.28 2.57 15.13
CA GLY A 145 -18.39 2.51 14.18
C GLY A 145 -18.08 3.06 12.78
N LYS A 146 -16.80 3.24 12.42
CA LYS A 146 -16.42 3.60 11.05
C LYS A 146 -16.84 2.50 10.09
N GLN A 147 -17.64 2.84 9.09
CA GLN A 147 -18.14 1.89 8.09
C GLN A 147 -17.10 1.62 6.98
N GLN A 148 -16.22 2.58 6.68
CA GLN A 148 -15.17 2.38 5.67
C GLN A 148 -13.80 2.48 6.32
N ILE A 149 -13.03 1.40 6.23
CA ILE A 149 -11.65 1.36 6.74
C ILE A 149 -10.75 1.04 5.56
N ILE A 150 -9.94 2.01 5.16
CA ILE A 150 -9.09 1.92 3.98
C ILE A 150 -7.63 2.03 4.41
N VAL A 151 -6.82 1.06 4.04
CA VAL A 151 -5.39 1.04 4.32
C VAL A 151 -4.64 1.05 3.00
N MET A 152 -3.82 2.07 2.78
CA MET A 152 -2.95 2.19 1.62
C MET A 152 -1.52 1.91 2.04
N VAL A 153 -0.92 0.90 1.41
CA VAL A 153 0.47 0.48 1.66
C VAL A 153 1.32 0.80 0.44
N PHE A 154 2.31 1.66 0.61
CA PHE A 154 3.32 1.94 -0.39
C PHE A 154 4.56 1.12 -0.03
N ASP A 155 4.69 -0.08 -0.62
CA ASP A 155 5.74 -1.05 -0.25
C ASP A 155 7.12 -0.40 -0.42
N GLY A 156 7.95 -0.40 0.62
CA GLY A 156 9.28 0.23 0.58
C GLY A 156 9.34 1.76 0.57
N MET A 157 8.22 2.48 0.76
CA MET A 157 8.17 3.95 0.75
C MET A 157 8.55 4.57 2.12
N ASP A 158 9.85 4.71 2.37
CA ASP A 158 10.33 5.51 3.51
C ASP A 158 10.23 7.02 3.28
N TRP A 159 10.60 7.80 4.30
CA TRP A 159 10.50 9.27 4.25
C TRP A 159 11.34 9.89 3.11
N PRO A 160 12.61 9.50 2.86
CA PRO A 160 13.34 9.96 1.67
C PRO A 160 12.68 9.57 0.35
N THR A 161 12.16 8.35 0.20
CA THR A 161 11.41 7.95 -1.01
C THR A 161 10.17 8.85 -1.21
N THR A 162 9.42 9.10 -0.14
CA THR A 162 8.27 10.03 -0.13
C THR A 162 8.70 11.45 -0.54
N ARG A 163 9.83 11.92 -0.03
CA ARG A 163 10.38 13.25 -0.35
C ARG A 163 10.83 13.36 -1.79
N ALA A 164 11.48 12.36 -2.35
CA ALA A 164 11.87 12.38 -3.76
C ALA A 164 10.66 12.59 -4.67
N ALA A 165 9.58 11.83 -4.44
CA ALA A 165 8.36 11.96 -5.23
C ALA A 165 7.68 13.33 -5.04
N ALA A 166 7.56 13.80 -3.81
CA ALA A 166 6.96 15.11 -3.51
C ALA A 166 7.74 16.29 -4.11
N VAL A 167 9.08 16.23 -4.06
CA VAL A 167 9.98 17.25 -4.61
C VAL A 167 9.92 17.27 -6.13
N TYR A 168 9.91 16.08 -6.77
CA TYR A 168 9.73 15.97 -8.21
C TYR A 168 8.36 16.53 -8.63
N GLN A 169 7.28 16.04 -8.03
CA GLN A 169 5.91 16.42 -8.38
C GLN A 169 5.67 17.93 -8.29
N SER A 170 6.20 18.56 -7.24
CA SER A 170 6.04 20.00 -7.00
C SER A 170 7.07 20.87 -7.73
N GLY A 171 8.13 20.29 -8.28
CA GLY A 171 9.23 21.03 -8.92
C GLY A 171 10.03 21.94 -7.98
N ARG A 172 9.89 21.75 -6.65
CA ARG A 172 10.52 22.58 -5.61
C ARG A 172 10.90 21.76 -4.38
N VAL A 173 11.94 22.19 -3.67
CA VAL A 173 12.28 21.63 -2.35
C VAL A 173 11.37 22.25 -1.29
N GLY A 174 10.20 21.65 -1.08
CA GLY A 174 9.16 22.19 -0.20
C GLY A 174 9.38 21.93 1.30
N TYR A 175 10.19 20.95 1.67
CA TYR A 175 10.42 20.56 3.06
C TYR A 175 11.73 19.76 3.25
N ASP A 176 12.19 19.72 4.50
CA ASP A 176 13.36 18.96 4.97
C ASP A 176 13.07 18.10 6.21
N SER A 177 11.84 18.16 6.74
CA SER A 177 11.45 17.46 7.96
C SER A 177 9.92 17.35 8.10
N GLY A 178 9.47 16.43 8.98
CA GLY A 178 8.07 16.29 9.35
C GLY A 178 7.18 15.64 8.28
N ARG A 179 5.89 15.96 8.31
CA ARG A 179 4.83 15.40 7.44
C ARG A 179 5.16 15.48 5.94
N GLY A 180 5.81 16.56 5.53
CA GLY A 180 6.05 16.88 4.12
C GLY A 180 4.93 17.63 3.43
N THR A 181 5.15 17.95 2.15
CA THR A 181 4.23 18.65 1.24
C THR A 181 4.63 18.34 -0.21
N GLY A 182 3.67 18.31 -1.14
CA GLY A 182 3.88 18.11 -2.58
C GLY A 182 3.14 16.90 -3.17
N LEU A 183 2.72 15.93 -2.35
CA LEU A 183 1.83 14.83 -2.73
C LEU A 183 0.43 15.09 -2.19
N LEU A 184 -0.60 14.55 -2.87
CA LEU A 184 -1.98 14.78 -2.44
C LEU A 184 -2.24 14.28 -1.02
N PHE A 185 -1.76 13.10 -0.64
CA PHE A 185 -1.91 12.61 0.74
C PHE A 185 -1.11 13.43 1.78
N GLN A 186 -0.11 14.22 1.38
CA GLN A 186 0.59 15.11 2.31
C GLN A 186 -0.21 16.40 2.55
N ASP A 187 -0.78 16.95 1.47
CA ASP A 187 -1.40 18.28 1.45
C ASP A 187 -2.92 18.26 1.66
N TYR A 188 -3.55 17.08 1.66
CA TYR A 188 -5.01 16.98 1.80
C TYR A 188 -5.47 17.33 3.24
N LEU A 189 -6.26 18.40 3.34
CA LEU A 189 -6.80 18.94 4.60
C LEU A 189 -8.34 18.94 4.65
N GLY A 190 -9.01 18.22 3.73
CA GLY A 190 -10.48 18.15 3.68
C GLY A 190 -11.11 17.30 4.79
N ALA A 191 -10.29 16.61 5.59
CA ALA A 191 -10.72 15.83 6.74
C ALA A 191 -9.76 16.03 7.92
N THR A 192 -10.18 15.64 9.12
CA THR A 192 -9.26 15.48 10.26
C THR A 192 -8.13 14.54 9.86
N THR A 193 -6.89 14.99 9.99
CA THR A 193 -5.71 14.25 9.55
C THR A 193 -4.57 14.36 10.54
N ASP A 194 -3.76 13.31 10.63
CA ASP A 194 -2.67 13.22 11.58
C ASP A 194 -1.46 12.48 10.98
N PHE A 195 -0.29 12.60 11.61
CA PHE A 195 0.99 12.08 11.13
C PHE A 195 1.83 11.50 12.27
N GLY A 196 2.53 10.41 11.99
CA GLY A 196 3.43 9.77 12.93
C GLY A 196 4.49 8.90 12.24
N GLU A 197 5.44 8.41 13.03
CA GLU A 197 6.55 7.59 12.58
C GLU A 197 6.48 6.19 13.19
N PHE A 198 6.73 5.16 12.39
CA PHE A 198 6.48 3.77 12.77
C PHE A 198 7.72 2.90 12.59
N VAL A 199 7.96 2.02 13.56
CA VAL A 199 8.98 0.97 13.50
C VAL A 199 8.44 -0.25 12.76
N THR A 200 9.26 -0.79 11.86
CA THR A 200 8.86 -1.86 10.94
C THR A 200 9.52 -3.21 11.20
N SER A 201 10.44 -3.29 12.15
CA SER A 201 11.23 -4.49 12.42
C SER A 201 10.40 -5.75 12.67
N PRO A 202 10.88 -6.94 12.24
CA PRO A 202 10.24 -8.21 12.54
C PRO A 202 10.63 -8.64 13.97
N ARG A 203 10.07 -9.74 14.45
CA ARG A 203 10.56 -10.37 15.68
C ARG A 203 11.89 -11.09 15.45
N LEU A 204 11.96 -11.86 14.35
CA LEU A 204 13.01 -12.84 14.06
C LEU A 204 13.26 -12.95 12.55
N ASP A 205 14.30 -13.67 12.16
CA ASP A 205 14.58 -14.10 10.79
C ASP A 205 15.25 -15.48 10.80
N GLY A 206 15.34 -16.15 9.66
CA GLY A 206 16.03 -17.45 9.52
C GLY A 206 15.27 -18.64 10.13
N SER A 207 13.96 -18.50 10.34
CA SER A 207 13.08 -19.61 10.72
C SER A 207 13.02 -20.67 9.61
N LYS A 208 13.02 -21.94 10.01
CA LYS A 208 12.86 -23.10 9.13
C LYS A 208 11.48 -23.70 9.34
N PHE A 209 10.83 -24.03 8.25
CA PHE A 209 9.47 -24.53 8.23
C PHE A 209 9.34 -25.66 7.21
N ASP A 210 8.24 -26.39 7.32
CA ASP A 210 7.75 -27.31 6.30
C ASP A 210 6.45 -26.73 5.74
N VAL A 211 6.50 -26.33 4.46
CA VAL A 211 5.36 -25.73 3.74
C VAL A 211 4.20 -26.71 3.60
N ASN A 212 4.46 -28.01 3.51
CA ASN A 212 3.39 -28.99 3.35
C ASN A 212 2.66 -29.21 4.67
N SER A 213 3.39 -29.40 5.77
CA SER A 213 2.74 -29.59 7.07
C SER A 213 2.32 -28.29 7.74
N GLN A 214 2.75 -27.13 7.23
CA GLN A 214 2.56 -25.81 7.84
C GLN A 214 3.11 -25.75 9.27
N VAL A 215 4.24 -26.43 9.52
CA VAL A 215 4.88 -26.54 10.83
C VAL A 215 6.21 -25.82 10.83
N LEU A 216 6.47 -25.06 11.90
CA LEU A 216 7.78 -24.51 12.19
C LEU A 216 8.72 -25.59 12.75
N LEU A 217 9.84 -25.83 12.07
CA LEU A 217 10.81 -26.87 12.42
C LEU A 217 11.85 -26.37 13.44
N SER A 218 12.32 -25.14 13.26
CA SER A 218 13.31 -24.49 14.14
C SER A 218 13.44 -23.02 13.79
N GLY A 219 13.96 -22.20 14.69
CA GLY A 219 14.30 -20.80 14.39
C GLY A 219 15.07 -20.17 15.54
N PRO A 220 15.61 -18.95 15.36
CA PRO A 220 16.19 -18.19 16.46
C PRO A 220 15.16 -17.97 17.57
N LYS A 221 15.62 -17.93 18.82
CA LYS A 221 14.74 -17.77 19.99
C LYS A 221 14.73 -16.36 20.54
N ASN A 222 15.82 -15.61 20.34
CA ASN A 222 15.98 -14.27 20.88
C ASN A 222 15.55 -13.25 19.83
N ALA A 223 14.69 -12.31 20.22
CA ALA A 223 14.27 -11.23 19.34
C ALA A 223 15.46 -10.34 18.95
N THR A 224 15.60 -10.09 17.66
CA THR A 224 16.64 -9.23 17.07
C THR A 224 16.03 -8.04 16.33
N GLY A 225 14.74 -7.80 16.53
CA GLY A 225 14.03 -6.63 16.03
C GLY A 225 14.02 -5.43 16.97
N GLY A 226 13.02 -4.57 16.78
CA GLY A 226 12.81 -3.31 17.46
C GLY A 226 13.48 -2.12 16.78
N TYR A 227 13.81 -1.09 17.55
CA TYR A 227 14.47 0.10 17.05
C TYR A 227 15.34 0.77 18.12
N ASP A 228 16.66 0.79 17.93
CA ASP A 228 17.60 1.56 18.75
C ASP A 228 17.70 2.98 18.19
N VAL A 229 17.00 3.92 18.83
CA VAL A 229 16.99 5.35 18.46
C VAL A 229 18.39 6.00 18.47
N ASN A 230 19.32 5.48 19.28
CA ASN A 230 20.68 6.03 19.34
C ASN A 230 21.50 5.62 18.10
N ARG A 231 21.11 4.53 17.44
CA ARG A 231 21.76 4.00 16.23
C ARG A 231 21.02 4.36 14.94
N GLY A 232 19.70 4.37 14.96
CA GLY A 232 18.86 4.68 13.79
C GLY A 232 18.45 6.15 13.66
N GLY A 233 18.50 6.90 14.76
CA GLY A 233 18.04 8.29 14.83
C GLY A 233 16.59 8.43 15.27
N ARG A 234 16.25 9.59 15.84
CA ARG A 234 14.89 9.86 16.35
C ARG A 234 13.87 10.12 15.24
N TYR A 235 14.34 10.61 14.10
CA TYR A 235 13.51 10.98 12.97
C TYR A 235 14.18 10.55 11.67
N PRO A 236 13.42 10.11 10.66
CA PRO A 236 13.99 9.56 9.43
C PRO A 236 14.65 10.62 8.53
N TRP A 237 14.33 11.90 8.73
CA TRP A 237 14.92 13.04 8.00
C TRP A 237 16.21 13.59 8.62
N ARG A 238 16.60 13.13 9.82
CA ARG A 238 17.89 13.50 10.39
C ARG A 238 18.92 12.46 9.98
N GLU A 239 19.76 12.83 9.02
CA GLU A 239 20.78 11.96 8.44
C GLU A 239 21.67 11.32 9.53
N GLN A 240 21.71 9.99 9.53
CA GLN A 240 22.75 9.20 10.18
C GLN A 240 23.45 8.29 9.16
N SER A 241 23.79 8.89 8.01
CA SER A 241 24.26 8.23 6.78
C SER A 241 25.53 7.38 6.91
N GLN A 242 26.13 7.26 8.09
CA GLN A 242 27.38 6.51 8.30
C GLN A 242 27.24 5.27 9.19
N ARG A 243 26.02 4.78 9.44
CA ARG A 243 25.82 3.62 10.33
C ARG A 243 25.12 2.45 9.63
N ASP A 244 25.74 1.29 9.77
CA ASP A 244 25.30 0.00 9.25
C ASP A 244 24.04 -0.56 9.93
N TYR A 245 23.54 0.09 10.99
CA TYR A 245 22.45 -0.40 11.82
C TYR A 245 21.12 -0.51 11.06
N LEU A 246 20.76 0.54 10.31
CA LEU A 246 19.48 0.59 9.58
C LEU A 246 19.41 -0.47 8.47
N ILE A 247 20.55 -1.02 8.06
CA ILE A 247 20.66 -2.08 7.06
C ILE A 247 21.06 -3.43 7.67
N GLY A 248 21.03 -3.56 8.99
CA GLY A 248 21.32 -4.80 9.70
C GLY A 248 22.78 -5.29 9.63
N LEU A 249 23.70 -4.43 9.17
CA LEU A 249 25.12 -4.77 9.03
C LEU A 249 25.99 -4.34 10.24
N ASP A 250 25.41 -3.61 11.21
CA ASP A 250 26.14 -3.18 12.42
C ASP A 250 26.46 -4.40 13.29
N ARG A 251 27.75 -4.76 13.36
CA ARG A 251 28.23 -5.92 14.14
C ARG A 251 28.19 -5.69 15.65
N GLU A 252 28.24 -4.43 16.10
CA GLU A 252 28.10 -4.08 17.52
C GLU A 252 26.64 -4.11 17.97
N ARG A 253 25.73 -3.85 17.02
CA ARG A 253 24.28 -3.88 17.22
C ARG A 253 23.61 -4.73 16.13
N PRO A 254 23.77 -6.08 16.17
CA PRO A 254 23.08 -6.94 15.22
C PRO A 254 21.58 -6.72 15.28
N HIS A 255 20.97 -6.49 14.12
CA HIS A 255 19.55 -6.17 14.00
C HIS A 255 18.97 -6.84 12.76
N THR A 256 17.77 -7.39 12.88
CA THR A 256 17.04 -7.98 11.76
C THR A 256 16.22 -6.91 11.04
N VAL A 257 16.39 -6.82 9.73
CA VAL A 257 15.56 -5.96 8.89
C VAL A 257 14.35 -6.77 8.40
N THR A 258 13.16 -6.17 8.43
CA THR A 258 11.92 -6.87 8.08
C THR A 258 11.86 -7.17 6.58
N ASP A 259 11.14 -8.23 6.21
CA ASP A 259 10.58 -8.38 4.88
C ASP A 259 9.10 -7.93 4.85
N SER A 260 8.53 -7.80 3.65
CA SER A 260 7.12 -7.40 3.46
C SER A 260 6.11 -8.35 4.14
N ALA A 261 6.46 -9.63 4.34
CA ALA A 261 5.55 -10.59 4.97
C ALA A 261 5.41 -10.36 6.47
N ALA A 262 6.53 -10.17 7.18
CA ALA A 262 6.52 -9.90 8.61
C ALA A 262 5.96 -8.51 8.94
N SER A 263 6.26 -7.50 8.11
CA SER A 263 5.69 -6.14 8.27
C SER A 263 4.20 -6.13 8.00
N ALA A 264 3.73 -6.72 6.89
CA ALA A 264 2.29 -6.80 6.60
C ALA A 264 1.53 -7.63 7.64
N THR A 265 2.13 -8.71 8.16
CA THR A 265 1.57 -9.44 9.31
C THR A 265 1.44 -8.53 10.54
N SER A 266 2.39 -7.61 10.77
CA SER A 266 2.28 -6.62 11.86
C SER A 266 1.13 -5.65 11.61
N LEU A 267 0.99 -5.14 10.37
CA LEU A 267 -0.07 -4.22 9.96
C LEU A 267 -1.48 -4.82 10.08
N PHE A 268 -1.64 -6.11 9.77
CA PHE A 268 -2.96 -6.75 9.63
C PHE A 268 -3.31 -7.76 10.71
N SER A 269 -2.34 -8.27 11.48
CA SER A 269 -2.58 -9.20 12.59
C SER A 269 -2.12 -8.67 13.95
N GLY A 270 -1.45 -7.51 14.02
CA GLY A 270 -1.10 -6.87 15.29
C GLY A 270 -0.08 -7.64 16.12
N ILE A 271 0.74 -8.48 15.48
CA ILE A 271 1.79 -9.27 16.13
C ILE A 271 3.12 -9.14 15.40
N LYS A 272 4.22 -9.31 16.13
CA LYS A 272 5.55 -9.48 15.55
C LYS A 272 5.83 -10.96 15.25
N THR A 273 6.37 -11.22 14.06
CA THR A 273 6.68 -12.58 13.58
C THR A 273 8.06 -12.65 12.92
N TYR A 274 8.42 -13.79 12.34
CA TYR A 274 9.64 -13.98 11.57
C TYR A 274 9.48 -13.55 10.11
N ASN A 275 10.57 -13.12 9.48
CA ASN A 275 10.57 -12.80 8.04
C ASN A 275 10.05 -13.96 7.20
N GLY A 276 9.15 -13.65 6.26
CA GLY A 276 8.50 -14.61 5.38
C GLY A 276 7.19 -15.19 5.93
N ALA A 277 6.83 -14.99 7.20
CA ALA A 277 5.55 -15.48 7.73
C ALA A 277 4.35 -14.67 7.23
N ILE A 278 3.25 -15.34 6.88
CA ILE A 278 1.98 -14.71 6.52
C ILE A 278 0.96 -15.03 7.62
N ASN A 279 0.67 -14.05 8.49
CA ASN A 279 -0.29 -14.18 9.61
C ASN A 279 -0.04 -15.41 10.51
N VAL A 280 1.22 -15.78 10.69
CA VAL A 280 1.64 -16.86 11.58
C VAL A 280 2.52 -16.24 12.66
N ALA A 281 2.28 -16.60 13.92
CA ALA A 281 3.07 -16.16 15.05
C ALA A 281 4.47 -16.83 15.04
N ALA A 282 5.39 -16.30 15.84
CA ALA A 282 6.77 -16.80 15.88
C ALA A 282 6.91 -18.25 16.37
N ASP A 283 5.88 -18.84 16.96
CA ASP A 283 5.82 -20.25 17.36
C ASP A 283 5.12 -21.16 16.32
N GLY A 284 4.70 -20.61 15.18
CA GLY A 284 3.98 -21.32 14.13
C GLY A 284 2.45 -21.27 14.26
N THR A 285 1.90 -20.66 15.30
CA THR A 285 0.45 -20.55 15.48
C THR A 285 -0.17 -19.61 14.44
N GLN A 286 -1.22 -20.03 13.75
CA GLN A 286 -1.98 -19.14 12.86
C GLN A 286 -2.68 -18.04 13.67
N VAL A 287 -2.66 -16.82 13.14
CA VAL A 287 -3.32 -15.65 13.73
C VAL A 287 -4.43 -15.17 12.81
N LEU A 288 -5.53 -14.71 13.40
CA LEU A 288 -6.69 -14.16 12.68
C LEU A 288 -6.43 -12.69 12.31
N PRO A 289 -6.26 -12.34 11.01
CA PRO A 289 -6.06 -10.96 10.61
C PRO A 289 -7.34 -10.12 10.75
N ILE A 290 -7.17 -8.79 10.76
CA ILE A 290 -8.25 -7.81 10.93
C ILE A 290 -9.31 -7.93 9.84
N ALA A 291 -8.93 -8.21 8.59
CA ALA A 291 -9.90 -8.35 7.50
C ALA A 291 -10.88 -9.50 7.76
N ARG A 292 -10.41 -10.67 8.22
CA ARG A 292 -11.29 -11.79 8.59
C ARG A 292 -12.13 -11.48 9.83
N THR A 293 -11.56 -10.74 10.79
CA THR A 293 -12.30 -10.27 11.98
C THR A 293 -13.46 -9.34 11.58
N LEU A 294 -13.24 -8.40 10.68
CA LEU A 294 -14.27 -7.48 10.18
C LEU A 294 -15.27 -8.19 9.26
N GLN A 295 -14.83 -9.18 8.48
CA GLN A 295 -15.72 -10.00 7.67
C GLN A 295 -16.74 -10.77 8.52
N GLN A 296 -16.33 -11.25 9.70
CA GLN A 296 -17.25 -11.85 10.69
C GLN A 296 -18.25 -10.83 11.27
N LYS A 297 -17.89 -9.54 11.30
CA LYS A 297 -18.80 -8.43 11.67
C LYS A 297 -19.67 -7.95 10.48
N GLY A 298 -19.54 -8.56 9.31
CA GLY A 298 -20.37 -8.27 8.14
C GLY A 298 -19.76 -7.29 7.13
N TYR A 299 -18.53 -6.80 7.34
CA TYR A 299 -17.85 -5.95 6.38
C TYR A 299 -17.56 -6.72 5.09
N ARG A 300 -17.67 -6.07 3.93
CA ARG A 300 -17.07 -6.59 2.70
C ARG A 300 -15.57 -6.32 2.70
N ILE A 301 -14.78 -7.27 2.21
CA ILE A 301 -13.32 -7.21 2.21
C ILE A 301 -12.78 -7.02 0.80
N GLY A 302 -11.97 -6.00 0.58
CA GLY A 302 -11.29 -5.71 -0.67
C GLY A 302 -9.77 -5.69 -0.55
N VAL A 303 -9.10 -6.22 -1.57
CA VAL A 303 -7.65 -6.25 -1.69
C VAL A 303 -7.27 -5.82 -3.11
N VAL A 304 -6.48 -4.76 -3.23
CA VAL A 304 -6.00 -4.18 -4.49
C VAL A 304 -4.48 -4.07 -4.43
N SER A 305 -3.75 -4.50 -5.47
CA SER A 305 -2.29 -4.36 -5.55
C SER A 305 -1.79 -4.16 -6.98
N SER A 306 -0.74 -3.35 -7.16
CA SER A 306 -0.02 -3.23 -8.44
C SER A 306 0.93 -4.41 -8.74
N VAL A 307 1.16 -5.28 -7.76
CA VAL A 307 2.03 -6.48 -7.84
C VAL A 307 1.19 -7.77 -7.65
N PRO A 308 1.79 -8.98 -7.75
CA PRO A 308 1.00 -10.21 -7.80
C PRO A 308 -0.03 -10.33 -6.66
N VAL A 309 -1.23 -10.80 -6.99
CA VAL A 309 -2.36 -10.91 -6.03
C VAL A 309 -2.05 -11.73 -4.76
N SER A 310 -1.10 -12.66 -4.85
CA SER A 310 -0.64 -13.52 -3.75
C SER A 310 0.72 -13.11 -3.19
N HIS A 311 1.23 -11.93 -3.56
CA HIS A 311 2.42 -11.36 -2.93
C HIS A 311 2.19 -11.11 -1.43
N ALA A 312 3.27 -10.84 -0.70
CA ALA A 312 3.23 -10.88 0.77
C ALA A 312 2.22 -9.91 1.40
N THR A 313 2.22 -8.65 0.98
CA THR A 313 1.31 -7.63 1.49
C THR A 313 -0.17 -7.97 1.24
N PRO A 314 -0.62 -8.28 0.01
CA PRO A 314 -2.01 -8.67 -0.22
C PRO A 314 -2.38 -9.99 0.45
N ALA A 315 -1.48 -10.98 0.47
CA ALA A 315 -1.71 -12.24 1.15
C ALA A 315 -1.90 -12.07 2.67
N ALA A 316 -1.07 -11.25 3.32
CA ALA A 316 -1.13 -10.98 4.76
C ALA A 316 -2.39 -10.23 5.19
N THR A 317 -3.19 -9.69 4.27
CA THR A 317 -4.51 -9.14 4.64
C THR A 317 -5.49 -10.23 5.13
N TYR A 318 -5.34 -11.48 4.65
CA TYR A 318 -6.41 -12.48 4.76
C TYR A 318 -5.92 -13.92 5.00
N ALA A 319 -4.90 -14.36 4.26
CA ALA A 319 -4.41 -15.73 4.22
C ALA A 319 -3.51 -16.08 5.43
N ASN A 320 -3.21 -17.37 5.60
CA ASN A 320 -2.19 -17.83 6.54
C ASN A 320 -1.21 -18.76 5.83
N ASN A 321 0.09 -18.58 6.04
CA ASN A 321 1.09 -19.54 5.62
C ASN A 321 2.40 -19.35 6.39
N VAL A 322 3.10 -20.44 6.68
CA VAL A 322 4.44 -20.38 7.29
C VAL A 322 5.48 -19.71 6.37
N THR A 323 5.17 -19.53 5.09
CA THR A 323 6.02 -18.84 4.12
C THR A 323 5.24 -18.03 3.08
N ARG A 324 5.74 -16.84 2.75
CA ARG A 324 5.26 -15.98 1.65
C ARG A 324 5.49 -16.58 0.27
N ALA A 325 6.31 -17.62 0.18
CA ALA A 325 6.69 -18.22 -1.09
C ALA A 325 5.60 -19.12 -1.69
N ASP A 326 4.61 -19.54 -0.89
CA ASP A 326 3.56 -20.50 -1.27
C ASP A 326 2.37 -19.84 -2.00
N TYR A 327 2.70 -19.13 -3.09
CA TYR A 327 1.80 -18.20 -3.77
C TYR A 327 0.44 -18.78 -4.18
N GLN A 328 0.40 -20.01 -4.70
CA GLN A 328 -0.87 -20.59 -5.13
C GLN A 328 -1.81 -20.85 -3.96
N ASP A 329 -1.30 -21.31 -2.81
CA ASP A 329 -2.12 -21.52 -1.63
C ASP A 329 -2.54 -20.21 -0.95
N LEU A 330 -1.68 -19.19 -0.97
CA LEU A 330 -2.05 -17.84 -0.56
C LEU A 330 -3.19 -17.29 -1.45
N ALA A 331 -3.12 -17.50 -2.76
CA ALA A 331 -4.20 -17.12 -3.67
C ALA A 331 -5.49 -17.91 -3.42
N ARG A 332 -5.39 -19.21 -3.11
CA ARG A 332 -6.56 -20.04 -2.77
C ARG A 332 -7.25 -19.53 -1.51
N ASP A 333 -6.50 -19.20 -0.46
CA ASP A 333 -7.05 -18.57 0.75
C ASP A 333 -7.79 -17.26 0.43
N LEU A 334 -7.19 -16.38 -0.37
CA LEU A 334 -7.80 -15.12 -0.80
C LEU A 334 -9.10 -15.35 -1.59
N LEU A 335 -9.18 -16.43 -2.37
CA LEU A 335 -10.34 -16.78 -3.20
C LEU A 335 -11.38 -17.68 -2.52
N GLY A 336 -11.11 -18.14 -1.30
CA GLY A 336 -11.98 -19.08 -0.58
C GLY A 336 -11.96 -20.51 -1.15
N LEU A 337 -10.83 -20.92 -1.71
CA LEU A 337 -10.54 -22.29 -2.12
C LEU A 337 -9.73 -22.99 -1.03
N ALA A 338 -9.69 -24.33 -1.07
CA ALA A 338 -8.90 -25.12 -0.14
C ALA A 338 -7.41 -24.87 -0.36
N SER A 339 -6.70 -24.54 0.72
CA SER A 339 -5.24 -24.33 0.72
C SER A 339 -4.56 -25.33 1.67
N VAL A 340 -3.23 -25.35 1.66
CA VAL A 340 -2.43 -26.14 2.60
C VAL A 340 -2.65 -25.75 4.07
N SER A 341 -3.00 -24.48 4.34
CA SER A 341 -3.27 -23.93 5.68
C SER A 341 -4.71 -24.13 6.13
N HIS A 342 -5.63 -24.30 5.17
CA HIS A 342 -7.08 -24.40 5.39
C HIS A 342 -7.66 -25.57 4.58
N ARG A 343 -7.20 -26.79 4.90
CA ARG A 343 -7.49 -28.03 4.15
C ARG A 343 -8.91 -28.53 4.33
N ASP A 344 -9.37 -28.55 5.58
CA ASP A 344 -10.65 -29.16 5.97
C ASP A 344 -11.81 -28.16 5.83
N GLU A 345 -11.55 -26.90 6.16
CA GLU A 345 -12.52 -25.80 6.06
C GLU A 345 -11.86 -24.64 5.33
N SER A 346 -12.19 -24.50 4.04
CA SER A 346 -11.72 -23.38 3.23
C SER A 346 -12.23 -22.05 3.81
N LEU A 347 -11.40 -21.02 3.71
CA LEU A 347 -11.82 -19.67 4.09
C LEU A 347 -12.99 -19.20 3.22
N ARG A 348 -13.70 -18.18 3.70
CA ARG A 348 -14.75 -17.53 2.92
C ARG A 348 -14.21 -16.92 1.62
N GLY A 349 -12.99 -16.40 1.62
CA GLY A 349 -12.41 -15.58 0.55
C GLY A 349 -12.80 -14.10 0.66
N VAL A 350 -12.02 -13.21 0.05
CA VAL A 350 -12.30 -11.76 0.01
C VAL A 350 -13.44 -11.46 -0.97
N ASP A 351 -14.14 -10.35 -0.78
CA ASP A 351 -15.25 -9.97 -1.65
C ASP A 351 -14.77 -9.28 -2.94
N VAL A 352 -13.61 -8.63 -2.90
CA VAL A 352 -12.89 -8.08 -4.06
C VAL A 352 -11.40 -8.42 -3.99
N LEU A 353 -10.84 -9.02 -5.04
CA LEU A 353 -9.40 -9.24 -5.21
C LEU A 353 -8.95 -8.70 -6.56
N ILE A 354 -8.13 -7.66 -6.58
CA ILE A 354 -7.61 -7.10 -7.81
C ILE A 354 -6.09 -7.00 -7.69
N GLY A 355 -5.37 -7.51 -8.67
CA GLY A 355 -3.94 -7.24 -8.76
C GLY A 355 -3.32 -7.90 -9.96
N SER A 356 -2.01 -8.06 -9.90
CA SER A 356 -1.26 -8.54 -11.05
C SER A 356 -0.82 -10.01 -10.92
N GLY A 357 0.11 -10.44 -11.77
CA GLY A 357 0.64 -11.80 -11.86
C GLY A 357 0.21 -12.52 -13.14
N TRP A 358 -0.61 -11.89 -13.98
CA TRP A 358 -1.09 -12.46 -15.24
C TRP A 358 0.05 -12.77 -16.21
N GLY A 359 -0.09 -13.86 -16.96
CA GLY A 359 0.86 -14.25 -18.00
C GLY A 359 2.17 -14.86 -17.50
N GLU A 360 2.34 -14.94 -16.18
CA GLU A 360 3.51 -15.58 -15.55
C GLU A 360 3.37 -17.10 -15.47
N GLY A 361 4.51 -17.79 -15.35
CA GLY A 361 4.60 -19.23 -15.05
C GLY A 361 4.71 -20.15 -16.27
N THR A 362 5.72 -21.03 -16.28
CA THR A 362 5.87 -22.07 -17.32
C THR A 362 6.52 -23.38 -16.80
N GLY A 363 6.68 -23.57 -15.48
CA GLY A 363 7.47 -24.68 -14.93
C GLY A 363 7.15 -25.06 -13.48
N LYS A 364 8.05 -25.82 -12.85
CA LYS A 364 7.98 -26.19 -11.42
C LYS A 364 8.48 -25.04 -10.55
N ASP A 365 7.86 -24.86 -9.39
CA ASP A 365 8.33 -23.93 -8.36
C ASP A 365 8.52 -24.69 -7.04
N ASN A 366 9.76 -25.04 -6.72
CA ASN A 366 10.08 -25.84 -5.53
C ASN A 366 10.01 -25.03 -4.23
N ALA A 367 9.72 -23.72 -4.29
CA ALA A 367 9.51 -22.91 -3.11
C ALA A 367 8.07 -23.04 -2.55
N GLN A 368 7.16 -23.61 -3.35
CA GLN A 368 5.76 -23.85 -3.00
C GLN A 368 5.54 -25.29 -2.50
N GLY A 369 4.37 -25.55 -1.93
CA GLY A 369 3.99 -26.89 -1.46
C GLY A 369 3.86 -27.94 -2.57
N ASP A 370 3.73 -29.20 -2.18
CA ASP A 370 3.57 -30.36 -3.07
C ASP A 370 2.29 -30.28 -3.93
N ASN A 371 1.31 -29.49 -3.51
CA ASN A 371 0.08 -29.19 -4.23
C ASN A 371 0.21 -28.01 -5.23
N PHE A 372 1.43 -27.50 -5.46
CA PHE A 372 1.70 -26.60 -6.56
C PHE A 372 1.29 -27.23 -7.90
N ALA A 373 0.42 -26.55 -8.63
CA ALA A 373 -0.03 -26.94 -9.95
C ALA A 373 0.80 -26.21 -11.03
N GLN A 374 1.29 -26.96 -12.02
CA GLN A 374 2.02 -26.35 -13.13
C GLN A 374 1.11 -25.42 -13.94
N GLY A 375 1.51 -24.16 -14.04
CA GLY A 375 0.78 -23.10 -14.70
C GLY A 375 1.24 -21.76 -14.16
N ASN A 376 0.31 -20.82 -14.01
CA ASN A 376 0.64 -19.54 -13.40
C ASN A 376 1.09 -19.70 -11.93
N LYS A 377 2.24 -19.10 -11.62
CA LYS A 377 2.90 -19.21 -10.31
C LYS A 377 2.10 -18.55 -9.19
N TYR A 378 1.44 -17.43 -9.49
CA TYR A 378 0.81 -16.56 -8.50
C TYR A 378 -0.66 -16.90 -8.29
N LEU A 379 -1.38 -17.17 -9.39
CA LEU A 379 -2.78 -17.56 -9.37
C LEU A 379 -3.06 -18.50 -10.54
N HIS A 380 -3.19 -19.79 -10.24
CA HIS A 380 -3.35 -20.84 -11.24
C HIS A 380 -4.64 -20.69 -12.04
N GLU A 381 -4.60 -20.98 -13.34
CA GLU A 381 -5.69 -20.76 -14.29
C GLU A 381 -6.92 -21.61 -13.96
N GLN A 382 -6.74 -22.80 -13.40
CA GLN A 382 -7.88 -23.63 -12.98
C GLN A 382 -8.56 -23.10 -11.73
N ASP A 383 -7.81 -22.48 -10.81
CA ASP A 383 -8.37 -21.86 -9.62
C ASP A 383 -9.21 -20.64 -10.03
N LEU A 384 -8.67 -19.82 -10.95
CA LEU A 384 -9.41 -18.69 -11.53
C LEU A 384 -10.67 -19.14 -12.29
N ARG A 385 -10.61 -20.22 -13.08
CA ARG A 385 -11.79 -20.79 -13.74
C ARG A 385 -12.82 -21.28 -12.73
N ARG A 386 -12.40 -21.95 -11.66
CA ARG A 386 -13.28 -22.54 -10.65
C ARG A 386 -14.09 -21.48 -9.90
N VAL A 387 -13.49 -20.31 -9.64
CA VAL A 387 -14.15 -19.23 -8.90
C VAL A 387 -15.06 -18.36 -9.78
N ASP A 388 -14.92 -18.41 -11.11
CA ASP A 388 -15.76 -17.67 -12.05
C ASP A 388 -17.22 -18.15 -11.99
N ILE A 389 -18.17 -17.23 -11.82
CA ILE A 389 -19.62 -17.49 -11.89
C ILE A 389 -20.04 -18.19 -13.20
N LYS A 390 -19.30 -17.99 -14.29
CA LYS A 390 -19.54 -18.70 -15.56
C LYS A 390 -19.39 -20.22 -15.42
N ASN A 391 -18.65 -20.67 -14.42
CA ASN A 391 -18.40 -22.08 -14.12
C ASN A 391 -19.04 -22.51 -12.78
N GLY A 392 -19.99 -21.71 -12.26
CA GLY A 392 -20.67 -22.00 -10.99
C GLY A 392 -19.94 -21.52 -9.73
N GLY A 393 -18.88 -20.71 -9.88
CA GLY A 393 -18.21 -20.03 -8.77
C GLY A 393 -18.97 -18.79 -8.27
N SER A 394 -18.31 -17.94 -7.50
CA SER A 394 -18.92 -16.76 -6.84
C SER A 394 -18.37 -15.43 -7.32
N TYR A 395 -17.39 -15.43 -8.23
CA TYR A 395 -16.69 -14.24 -8.68
C TYR A 395 -17.01 -13.92 -10.14
N VAL A 396 -17.27 -12.65 -10.44
CA VAL A 396 -17.02 -12.13 -11.79
C VAL A 396 -15.52 -12.01 -11.96
N VAL A 397 -14.98 -12.67 -12.99
CA VAL A 397 -13.56 -12.60 -13.32
C VAL A 397 -13.32 -11.65 -14.49
N ALA A 398 -12.42 -10.69 -14.28
CA ALA A 398 -11.78 -9.87 -15.31
C ALA A 398 -10.29 -10.19 -15.35
N GLN A 399 -9.72 -10.25 -16.55
CA GLN A 399 -8.29 -10.46 -16.71
C GLN A 399 -7.81 -9.74 -17.96
N ARG A 400 -6.50 -9.49 -18.05
CA ARG A 400 -5.88 -8.93 -19.25
C ARG A 400 -6.26 -9.77 -20.49
N ARG A 401 -6.59 -9.09 -21.59
CA ARG A 401 -6.98 -9.70 -22.87
C ARG A 401 -6.46 -8.87 -24.03
N GLU A 402 -6.04 -9.59 -25.07
CA GLU A 402 -5.52 -9.00 -26.30
C GLU A 402 -6.53 -8.02 -26.90
N GLY A 403 -6.09 -6.78 -27.13
CA GLY A 403 -6.87 -5.70 -27.75
C GLY A 403 -8.01 -5.12 -26.92
N GLU A 404 -8.22 -5.55 -25.66
CA GLU A 404 -9.20 -4.95 -24.77
C GLU A 404 -8.55 -3.89 -23.86
N CYS A 405 -9.07 -2.67 -23.86
CA CYS A 405 -8.68 -1.62 -22.91
C CYS A 405 -8.83 -2.12 -21.44
N GLY A 406 -7.73 -2.10 -20.69
CA GLY A 406 -7.69 -2.63 -19.32
C GLY A 406 -8.66 -1.91 -18.38
N LYS A 407 -8.70 -0.58 -18.47
CA LYS A 407 -9.65 0.26 -17.72
C LYS A 407 -11.10 -0.07 -18.02
N ASP A 408 -11.47 -0.12 -19.29
CA ASP A 408 -12.87 -0.38 -19.67
C ASP A 408 -13.29 -1.81 -19.32
N SER A 409 -12.36 -2.75 -19.45
CA SER A 409 -12.57 -4.16 -19.07
C SER A 409 -12.84 -4.29 -17.57
N ILE A 410 -11.99 -3.70 -16.72
CA ILE A 410 -12.11 -3.85 -15.27
C ILE A 410 -13.35 -3.14 -14.71
N LEU A 411 -13.64 -1.91 -15.15
CA LEU A 411 -14.80 -1.15 -14.66
C LEU A 411 -16.13 -1.77 -15.08
N ARG A 412 -16.20 -2.28 -16.33
CA ARG A 412 -17.39 -3.01 -16.81
C ARG A 412 -17.61 -4.32 -16.04
N ALA A 413 -16.54 -5.02 -15.70
CA ALA A 413 -16.64 -6.24 -14.91
C ALA A 413 -17.03 -5.97 -13.45
N ALA A 414 -16.50 -4.91 -12.83
CA ALA A 414 -16.93 -4.45 -11.51
C ALA A 414 -18.42 -4.10 -11.49
N LYS A 415 -18.91 -3.36 -12.48
CA LYS A 415 -20.35 -3.09 -12.64
C LYS A 415 -21.17 -4.38 -12.77
N ARG A 416 -20.70 -5.33 -13.57
CA ARG A 416 -21.35 -6.65 -13.70
C ARG A 416 -21.38 -7.42 -12.38
N ALA A 417 -20.33 -7.34 -11.57
CA ALA A 417 -20.29 -7.96 -10.24
C ALA A 417 -21.39 -7.37 -9.34
N VAL A 418 -21.54 -6.04 -9.33
CA VAL A 418 -22.64 -5.35 -8.64
C VAL A 418 -24.01 -5.80 -9.15
N ASP A 419 -24.21 -5.78 -10.47
CA ASP A 419 -25.51 -6.12 -11.07
C ASP A 419 -25.92 -7.59 -10.81
N GLN A 420 -24.96 -8.46 -10.50
CA GLN A 420 -25.18 -9.89 -10.25
C GLN A 420 -25.05 -10.28 -8.76
N ASP A 421 -24.89 -9.30 -7.87
CA ASP A 421 -24.56 -9.50 -6.44
C ASP A 421 -23.45 -10.55 -6.23
N ALA A 422 -22.43 -10.48 -7.09
CA ALA A 422 -21.30 -11.39 -7.11
C ALA A 422 -20.05 -10.71 -6.53
N ARG A 423 -19.09 -11.53 -6.11
CA ARG A 423 -17.75 -11.06 -5.77
C ARG A 423 -16.97 -10.72 -7.04
N PHE A 424 -15.81 -10.07 -6.89
CA PHE A 424 -15.03 -9.62 -8.03
C PHE A 424 -13.55 -10.00 -7.96
N VAL A 425 -13.02 -10.53 -9.06
CA VAL A 425 -11.59 -10.77 -9.26
C VAL A 425 -11.11 -10.05 -10.52
N GLY A 426 -10.05 -9.25 -10.38
CA GLY A 426 -9.31 -8.65 -11.48
C GLY A 426 -7.87 -9.17 -11.51
N PHE A 427 -7.43 -9.77 -12.61
CA PHE A 427 -6.09 -10.38 -12.73
C PHE A 427 -5.35 -9.87 -13.98
N TYR A 428 -4.42 -8.96 -13.76
CA TYR A 428 -3.73 -8.19 -14.79
C TYR A 428 -2.20 -8.34 -14.68
N GLY A 429 -1.45 -7.55 -15.44
CA GLY A 429 0.00 -7.49 -15.39
C GLY A 429 0.68 -7.79 -16.73
N THR A 430 1.99 -7.65 -16.70
CA THR A 430 2.92 -7.96 -17.80
C THR A 430 3.90 -9.04 -17.37
N LYS A 431 4.84 -9.34 -18.26
CA LYS A 431 6.04 -10.12 -17.89
C LYS A 431 6.67 -9.52 -16.63
N GLY A 432 7.09 -10.37 -15.71
CA GLY A 432 7.54 -10.01 -14.36
C GLY A 432 6.42 -10.09 -13.31
N GLY A 433 5.15 -10.15 -13.75
CA GLY A 433 4.00 -10.32 -12.88
C GLY A 433 3.49 -9.04 -12.22
N HIS A 434 3.91 -7.86 -12.65
CA HIS A 434 3.46 -6.55 -12.12
C HIS A 434 2.74 -5.74 -13.21
N LEU A 435 2.13 -4.61 -12.84
CA LEU A 435 1.69 -3.61 -13.81
C LEU A 435 2.88 -2.94 -14.49
N PRO A 436 2.71 -2.39 -15.72
CA PRO A 436 3.76 -1.58 -16.34
C PRO A 436 4.26 -0.47 -15.40
N PHE A 437 5.57 -0.37 -15.19
CA PHE A 437 6.17 0.67 -14.36
C PHE A 437 5.86 2.05 -14.93
N GLN A 438 5.18 2.86 -14.14
CA GLN A 438 5.06 4.29 -14.41
C GLN A 438 6.38 4.98 -14.05
N THR A 439 6.94 5.78 -14.96
CA THR A 439 8.11 6.65 -14.71
C THR A 439 7.67 7.97 -14.07
N ALA A 440 8.61 8.78 -13.60
CA ALA A 440 8.30 10.00 -12.85
C ALA A 440 7.43 10.97 -13.68
N ASP A 441 7.64 11.04 -14.99
CA ASP A 441 6.89 11.87 -15.93
C ASP A 441 5.48 11.30 -16.28
N GLY A 442 5.12 10.15 -15.71
CA GLY A 442 3.83 9.49 -15.93
C GLY A 442 3.78 8.58 -17.16
N GLN A 443 4.89 8.39 -17.87
CA GLN A 443 4.99 7.47 -19.00
C GLN A 443 5.30 6.04 -18.53
N PHE A 444 5.46 5.12 -19.49
CA PHE A 444 5.74 3.70 -19.25
C PHE A 444 6.96 3.26 -20.04
N ASN A 445 8.07 3.96 -19.85
CA ASN A 445 9.31 3.79 -20.61
C ASN A 445 10.55 3.75 -19.69
N PRO A 446 10.56 2.90 -18.65
CA PRO A 446 11.65 2.86 -17.68
C PRO A 446 13.01 2.69 -18.38
N THR A 447 14.03 3.36 -17.85
CA THR A 447 15.40 3.12 -18.31
C THR A 447 15.95 1.79 -17.75
N PHE A 448 17.09 1.36 -18.26
CA PHE A 448 17.77 0.17 -17.75
C PHE A 448 18.24 0.39 -16.30
N ASP A 449 18.34 -0.68 -15.53
CA ASP A 449 18.80 -0.72 -14.15
C ASP A 449 19.65 -1.97 -13.85
N ILE A 450 19.86 -2.28 -12.56
CA ILE A 450 20.67 -3.43 -12.15
C ILE A 450 20.02 -4.80 -12.45
N LYS A 451 18.70 -4.83 -12.67
CA LYS A 451 17.92 -6.02 -13.04
C LYS A 451 17.80 -6.17 -14.56
N GLY A 452 17.95 -5.09 -15.31
CA GLY A 452 18.00 -5.10 -16.78
C GLY A 452 17.23 -3.93 -17.39
N THR A 453 16.72 -4.10 -18.60
CA THR A 453 15.83 -3.12 -19.25
C THR A 453 14.44 -3.69 -19.33
N GLU A 454 13.48 -2.99 -18.76
CA GLU A 454 12.07 -3.26 -18.99
C GLU A 454 11.55 -2.44 -20.17
N THR A 455 10.74 -3.07 -21.00
CA THR A 455 10.14 -2.44 -22.18
C THR A 455 8.73 -2.94 -22.31
N TYR A 456 7.79 -2.02 -22.52
CA TYR A 456 6.38 -2.33 -22.68
C TYR A 456 5.94 -2.07 -24.12
N SER A 457 5.18 -3.01 -24.67
CA SER A 457 4.47 -2.78 -25.92
C SER A 457 3.26 -1.86 -25.71
N GLU A 458 2.72 -1.30 -26.80
CA GLU A 458 1.44 -0.57 -26.73
C GLU A 458 0.33 -1.44 -26.11
N ALA A 459 0.34 -2.74 -26.39
CA ALA A 459 -0.60 -3.70 -25.81
C ALA A 459 -0.41 -3.85 -24.28
N ASP A 460 0.83 -3.89 -23.79
CA ASP A 460 1.10 -3.96 -22.35
C ASP A 460 0.55 -2.74 -21.61
N ILE A 461 0.65 -1.55 -22.21
CA ILE A 461 0.13 -0.30 -21.63
C ILE A 461 -1.40 -0.25 -21.76
N HIS A 462 -1.94 -0.58 -22.93
CA HIS A 462 -3.38 -0.45 -23.22
C HIS A 462 -4.25 -1.49 -22.48
N GLU A 463 -3.77 -2.72 -22.36
CA GLU A 463 -4.57 -3.85 -21.85
C GLU A 463 -4.53 -3.99 -20.33
N ASN A 464 -3.66 -3.21 -19.66
CA ASN A 464 -3.58 -3.14 -18.21
C ASN A 464 -4.29 -1.90 -17.67
N PRO A 465 -5.09 -2.03 -16.59
CA PRO A 465 -5.60 -0.87 -15.86
C PRO A 465 -4.49 -0.27 -14.99
N THR A 466 -4.64 1.00 -14.62
CA THR A 466 -3.79 1.63 -13.60
C THR A 466 -4.22 1.22 -12.19
N LEU A 467 -3.37 1.42 -11.18
CA LEU A 467 -3.74 1.21 -9.77
C LEU A 467 -4.95 2.08 -9.36
N ALA A 468 -5.08 3.27 -9.94
CA ALA A 468 -6.24 4.14 -9.76
C ALA A 468 -7.53 3.53 -10.36
N ASP A 469 -7.46 2.96 -11.57
CA ASP A 469 -8.62 2.28 -12.18
C ASP A 469 -9.02 1.03 -11.38
N MET A 470 -8.04 0.27 -10.88
CA MET A 470 -8.29 -0.88 -9.98
C MET A 470 -8.96 -0.45 -8.67
N THR A 471 -8.50 0.66 -8.08
CA THR A 471 -9.09 1.24 -6.87
C THR A 471 -10.54 1.66 -7.10
N GLU A 472 -10.82 2.32 -8.23
CA GLU A 472 -12.18 2.72 -8.60
C GLU A 472 -13.11 1.50 -8.81
N ALA A 473 -12.61 0.46 -9.45
CA ALA A 473 -13.33 -0.80 -9.62
C ALA A 473 -13.65 -1.47 -8.26
N ALA A 474 -12.70 -1.49 -7.33
CA ALA A 474 -12.92 -2.05 -6.00
C ALA A 474 -13.98 -1.27 -5.21
N LEU A 475 -13.86 0.06 -5.16
CA LEU A 475 -14.82 0.94 -4.48
C LEU A 475 -16.24 0.74 -5.05
N THR A 476 -16.37 0.61 -6.37
CA THR A 476 -17.67 0.36 -7.05
C THR A 476 -18.37 -0.90 -6.54
N VAL A 477 -17.63 -1.97 -6.24
CA VAL A 477 -18.21 -3.24 -5.76
C VAL A 477 -18.46 -3.20 -4.25
N LEU A 478 -17.54 -2.60 -3.49
CA LEU A 478 -17.57 -2.58 -2.03
C LEU A 478 -18.61 -1.61 -1.46
N GLU A 479 -18.86 -0.48 -2.14
CA GLU A 479 -19.81 0.55 -1.67
C GLU A 479 -21.25 0.04 -1.53
N LYS A 480 -21.57 -1.13 -2.09
CA LYS A 480 -22.88 -1.76 -1.96
C LYS A 480 -23.07 -2.52 -0.66
N SER A 481 -22.04 -2.61 0.19
CA SER A 481 -22.12 -3.25 1.49
C SER A 481 -22.96 -2.41 2.47
N PRO A 482 -24.07 -2.93 3.03
CA PRO A 482 -24.85 -2.21 4.02
C PRO A 482 -24.14 -2.08 5.38
N GLN A 483 -23.09 -2.88 5.61
CA GLN A 483 -22.33 -2.94 6.86
C GLN A 483 -20.97 -2.25 6.72
N GLY A 484 -20.74 -1.60 5.57
CA GLY A 484 -19.45 -1.00 5.25
C GLY A 484 -18.42 -2.00 4.72
N PHE A 485 -17.21 -1.53 4.50
CA PHE A 485 -16.13 -2.32 3.90
C PHE A 485 -14.77 -2.01 4.50
N TRP A 486 -13.90 -3.01 4.43
CA TRP A 486 -12.48 -2.86 4.66
C TRP A 486 -11.74 -3.06 3.33
N LEU A 487 -10.83 -2.16 2.99
CA LEU A 487 -10.12 -2.17 1.72
C LEU A 487 -8.62 -1.92 1.94
N MET A 488 -7.79 -2.80 1.41
CA MET A 488 -6.36 -2.57 1.28
C MET A 488 -6.00 -2.23 -0.17
N ILE A 489 -5.18 -1.20 -0.37
CA ILE A 489 -4.63 -0.80 -1.67
C ILE A 489 -3.11 -0.73 -1.57
N GLU A 490 -2.40 -1.45 -2.43
CA GLU A 490 -0.95 -1.52 -2.42
C GLU A 490 -0.35 -0.90 -3.70
N ALA A 491 0.55 0.07 -3.52
CA ALA A 491 1.53 0.47 -4.53
C ALA A 491 2.83 -0.32 -4.29
N GLY A 492 2.83 -1.58 -4.73
CA GLY A 492 3.87 -2.56 -4.41
C GLY A 492 5.14 -2.42 -5.27
N ASP A 493 5.01 -1.75 -6.40
CA ASP A 493 6.06 -1.50 -7.37
C ASP A 493 7.08 -0.43 -6.90
N VAL A 494 6.76 0.33 -5.84
CA VAL A 494 7.71 1.25 -5.19
C VAL A 494 8.92 0.48 -4.65
N ASP A 495 8.70 -0.62 -3.93
CA ASP A 495 9.77 -1.49 -3.42
C ASP A 495 10.59 -2.11 -4.55
N TRP A 496 9.92 -2.53 -5.63
CA TRP A 496 10.60 -3.20 -6.74
C TRP A 496 11.55 -2.26 -7.48
N ALA A 497 11.13 -0.99 -7.64
CA ALA A 497 11.96 0.09 -8.17
C ALA A 497 13.11 0.46 -7.21
N ASN A 498 12.86 0.46 -5.90
CA ASN A 498 13.91 0.71 -4.90
C ASN A 498 14.95 -0.42 -4.84
N HIS A 499 14.53 -1.68 -4.93
CA HIS A 499 15.46 -2.81 -5.10
C HIS A 499 16.32 -2.67 -6.36
N ALA A 500 15.80 -2.05 -7.41
CA ALA A 500 16.54 -1.78 -8.63
C ALA A 500 17.45 -0.54 -8.53
N ASN A 501 17.40 0.21 -7.42
CA ASN A 501 18.00 1.53 -7.25
C ASN A 501 17.59 2.48 -8.39
N ASN A 502 16.33 2.42 -8.79
CA ASN A 502 15.77 3.19 -9.88
C ASN A 502 14.89 4.32 -9.33
N LEU A 503 15.46 5.52 -9.18
CA LEU A 503 14.76 6.65 -8.56
C LEU A 503 13.60 7.14 -9.44
N ASP A 504 13.77 7.14 -10.76
CA ASP A 504 12.74 7.55 -11.72
C ASP A 504 11.49 6.67 -11.61
N SER A 505 11.66 5.35 -11.67
CA SER A 505 10.55 4.40 -11.48
C SER A 505 10.00 4.42 -10.05
N SER A 506 10.84 4.66 -9.03
CA SER A 506 10.39 4.77 -7.64
C SER A 506 9.48 5.98 -7.43
N ILE A 507 9.84 7.14 -7.99
CA ILE A 507 8.99 8.34 -8.00
C ILE A 507 7.67 8.04 -8.73
N GLY A 508 7.73 7.48 -9.95
CA GLY A 508 6.53 7.18 -10.72
C GLY A 508 5.57 6.21 -10.03
N ALA A 509 6.08 5.18 -9.35
CA ALA A 509 5.28 4.26 -8.55
C ALA A 509 4.60 4.95 -7.35
N VAL A 510 5.30 5.87 -6.65
CA VAL A 510 4.68 6.69 -5.59
C VAL A 510 3.57 7.58 -6.16
N LEU A 511 3.77 8.17 -7.33
CA LEU A 511 2.74 8.99 -7.99
C LEU A 511 1.53 8.15 -8.46
N SER A 512 1.74 6.91 -8.88
CA SER A 512 0.67 5.94 -9.16
C SER A 512 -0.17 5.65 -7.91
N GLY A 513 0.48 5.45 -6.75
CA GLY A 513 -0.19 5.31 -5.45
C GLY A 513 -0.93 6.58 -5.01
N ASP A 514 -0.36 7.76 -5.20
CA ASP A 514 -1.02 9.06 -4.89
C ASP A 514 -2.26 9.27 -5.79
N ALA A 515 -2.21 8.83 -7.06
CA ALA A 515 -3.36 8.81 -7.95
C ALA A 515 -4.46 7.84 -7.48
N ALA A 516 -4.10 6.71 -6.86
CA ALA A 516 -5.07 5.82 -6.21
C ALA A 516 -5.67 6.46 -4.95
N PHE A 517 -4.87 7.16 -4.13
CA PHE A 517 -5.35 7.91 -2.97
C PHE A 517 -6.38 8.97 -3.39
N LYS A 518 -6.12 9.66 -4.50
CA LYS A 518 -7.07 10.60 -5.11
C LYS A 518 -8.43 9.96 -5.38
N ARG A 519 -8.49 8.71 -5.85
CA ARG A 519 -9.77 8.00 -6.10
C ARG A 519 -10.52 7.70 -4.82
N VAL A 520 -9.80 7.34 -3.75
CA VAL A 520 -10.40 7.12 -2.43
C VAL A 520 -11.00 8.41 -1.89
N VAL A 521 -10.25 9.52 -1.94
CA VAL A 521 -10.75 10.83 -1.49
C VAL A 521 -11.94 11.29 -2.32
N GLU A 522 -11.86 11.22 -3.65
CA GLU A 522 -12.97 11.58 -4.54
C GLU A 522 -14.22 10.72 -4.30
N TRP A 523 -14.06 9.44 -3.98
CA TRP A 523 -15.17 8.59 -3.58
C TRP A 523 -15.76 9.01 -2.23
N THR A 524 -14.91 9.26 -1.22
CA THR A 524 -15.35 9.63 0.13
C THR A 524 -16.12 10.95 0.12
N GLU A 525 -15.63 11.93 -0.64
CA GLU A 525 -16.23 13.26 -0.80
C GLU A 525 -17.56 13.20 -1.57
N ARG A 526 -17.61 12.47 -2.69
CA ARG A 526 -18.85 12.30 -3.46
C ARG A 526 -19.96 11.62 -2.66
N ASN A 527 -19.60 10.76 -1.72
CA ASN A 527 -20.54 10.06 -0.86
C ASN A 527 -20.78 10.76 0.50
N ASN A 528 -20.13 11.92 0.75
CA ASN A 528 -20.18 12.62 2.04
C ASN A 528 -19.90 11.67 3.23
N ALA A 529 -18.85 10.85 3.10
CA ALA A 529 -18.61 9.69 3.97
C ALA A 529 -17.49 9.90 5.01
N TRP A 530 -16.93 11.11 5.16
CA TRP A 530 -15.81 11.35 6.09
C TRP A 530 -16.11 11.02 7.56
N ASP A 531 -17.35 11.22 8.01
CA ASP A 531 -17.75 10.85 9.36
C ASP A 531 -17.69 9.33 9.60
N GLU A 532 -17.88 8.54 8.54
CA GLU A 532 -17.93 7.07 8.56
C GLU A 532 -16.64 6.41 8.03
N THR A 533 -15.72 7.20 7.45
CA THR A 533 -14.50 6.70 6.81
C THR A 533 -13.27 6.93 7.70
N ALA A 534 -12.38 5.95 7.70
CA ALA A 534 -11.01 6.03 8.21
C ALA A 534 -10.05 5.60 7.10
N ILE A 535 -9.08 6.44 6.78
CA ILE A 535 -8.01 6.13 5.81
C ILE A 535 -6.67 6.17 6.53
N ILE A 536 -5.84 5.16 6.30
CA ILE A 536 -4.47 5.07 6.80
C ILE A 536 -3.55 4.90 5.58
N VAL A 537 -2.56 5.77 5.42
CA VAL A 537 -1.54 5.70 4.36
C VAL A 537 -0.18 5.48 5.02
N THR A 538 0.52 4.42 4.67
CA THR A 538 1.84 4.10 5.23
C THR A 538 2.64 3.20 4.29
N ALA A 539 3.79 2.72 4.77
CA ALA A 539 4.61 1.72 4.12
C ALA A 539 4.74 0.48 5.00
N ASP A 540 5.41 -0.55 4.49
CA ASP A 540 5.71 -1.77 5.21
C ASP A 540 7.19 -1.79 5.67
N HIS A 541 8.09 -1.11 4.98
CA HIS A 541 9.49 -0.82 5.34
C HIS A 541 10.10 0.30 4.49
N GLY A 542 11.38 0.60 4.69
CA GLY A 542 12.17 1.50 3.84
C GLY A 542 13.23 0.79 3.00
N HIS A 543 13.97 1.51 2.17
CA HIS A 543 15.05 0.95 1.31
C HIS A 543 16.40 1.67 1.44
N PHE A 544 16.50 2.64 2.35
CA PHE A 544 17.72 3.38 2.64
C PHE A 544 18.25 4.23 1.47
N LEU A 545 17.34 4.87 0.73
CA LEU A 545 17.65 6.00 -0.14
C LEU A 545 18.17 7.19 0.69
N VAL A 546 19.20 7.86 0.21
CA VAL A 546 19.74 9.12 0.74
C VAL A 546 19.69 10.16 -0.38
N ILE A 547 19.08 11.32 -0.10
CA ILE A 547 19.00 12.44 -1.03
C ILE A 547 20.11 13.43 -0.68
N ASP A 548 21.13 13.50 -1.53
CA ASP A 548 22.27 14.41 -1.35
C ASP A 548 21.94 15.83 -1.85
N ASP A 549 21.19 15.95 -2.95
CA ASP A 549 20.74 17.23 -3.51
C ASP A 549 19.31 17.12 -4.06
N ALA A 550 18.35 17.59 -3.25
CA ALA A 550 16.95 17.60 -3.62
C ALA A 550 16.64 18.60 -4.75
N GLU A 551 17.47 19.62 -4.99
CA GLU A 551 17.23 20.60 -6.05
C GLU A 551 17.43 19.99 -7.45
N VAL A 552 18.28 18.96 -7.56
CA VAL A 552 18.42 18.18 -8.81
C VAL A 552 17.10 17.48 -9.15
N ILE A 553 16.47 16.86 -8.14
CA ILE A 553 15.16 16.19 -8.30
C ILE A 553 14.08 17.23 -8.63
N ALA A 554 14.06 18.36 -7.91
CA ALA A 554 13.12 19.46 -8.15
C ALA A 554 13.24 19.99 -9.59
N SER A 555 14.47 20.21 -10.05
CA SER A 555 14.78 20.69 -11.41
C SER A 555 14.30 19.74 -12.50
N ALA A 556 14.37 18.43 -12.25
CA ALA A 556 13.89 17.42 -13.17
C ALA A 556 12.35 17.41 -13.29
N GLY A 557 11.64 17.75 -12.21
CA GLY A 557 10.18 17.80 -12.17
C GLY A 557 9.55 19.13 -12.62
N ARG A 558 10.35 20.19 -12.82
CA ARG A 558 9.86 21.46 -13.39
C ARG A 558 9.50 21.25 -14.87
N ALA A 559 8.21 21.39 -15.18
CA ALA A 559 7.76 21.58 -16.56
C ALA A 559 8.37 22.89 -17.11
N GLU A 560 8.91 22.85 -18.33
CA GLU A 560 9.29 24.07 -19.05
C GLU A 560 8.08 24.79 -19.64
#